data_AF-A0A2V6T196-F1
#
_entry.id   AF-A0A2V6T196-F1
#
_cell.length_a   1.000
_cell.length_b   1.000
_cell.length_c   1.000
_cell.angle_alpha   90.00
_cell.angle_beta   90.00
_cell.angle_gamma   90.00
#
_symmetry.space_group_name_H-M   'P 1'
#
loop_
_entity.id
_entity.type
_entity.pdbx_description
1 polymer ?
#
loop_
_entity_poly.entity_id
_entity_poly.type
_entity_poly.pdbx_seq_one_letter_code
_entity_poly.pdbx_strand_id
1 'polypeptide(L)'
;MQCPRCQHENRGGRHFCAECGAPFALSCPSCGASNEFGEKFCGGCGTSLTPAAQKKEPRFNSPRSYIPKYLAEKILVSRSALEGERKQITVLFADLKGSMELLADRDPEEARQLLDPVLQRMMEAVHRYEGTVNQVMGDGIMALFGAPVAHEDHAVRACYAALDMQAAIRRYAEDVRRVHGIKVQIRVGLNSGEVVVQAIGSDLRMDYTAVGQTTHLAARMVGLAEGYIDVKPTGPVPVKGLEAPVEVYELIGAGSQRSRLHAAAARGLTRFVARDVELDQLRQALGLAAAGHGQVVAVVGEPGVGKSRLVWEVTHSHRTHGWMIAQASSVSYGKATPFLPVIDLLKGYFKVQERDDQRVICEKVVGKVLALDRALEAMLPALLTLLDVPADDPEWQTLDPPQRHQRTLDALKRLLLRESQVQPLLVVFEDLHWIDSETEALLDSLVESVPTTRLLVLVNYRPEYEHRWGSKTYYTQLRLDPLPPESAGELLRVLLGDDATLEPL
;
A
#
# COMPACT_ATOMS: atom_id res chain seq x y z
N MET A 1 -2.89 3.44 64.23
CA MET A 1 -4.07 3.30 63.34
C MET A 1 -3.97 1.99 62.59
N GLN A 2 -4.95 1.10 62.72
CA GLN A 2 -4.90 -0.23 62.13
C GLN A 2 -5.43 -0.18 60.68
N CYS A 3 -4.74 -0.84 59.75
CA CYS A 3 -5.16 -0.84 58.35
C CYS A 3 -6.46 -1.63 58.15
N PRO A 4 -7.52 -1.05 57.57
CA PRO A 4 -8.78 -1.77 57.36
C PRO A 4 -8.67 -2.89 56.32
N ARG A 5 -7.61 -2.88 55.47
CA ARG A 5 -7.39 -3.89 54.42
C ARG A 5 -6.50 -5.06 54.86
N CYS A 6 -5.39 -4.79 55.52
CA CYS A 6 -4.41 -5.82 55.91
C CYS A 6 -4.19 -5.92 57.43
N GLN A 7 -4.94 -5.16 58.24
CA GLN A 7 -4.88 -5.13 59.70
C GLN A 7 -3.52 -4.74 60.32
N HIS A 8 -2.54 -4.34 59.51
CA HIS A 8 -1.24 -3.88 59.97
C HIS A 8 -1.34 -2.59 60.80
N GLU A 9 -0.56 -2.50 61.87
CA GLU A 9 -0.57 -1.35 62.78
C GLU A 9 0.32 -0.23 62.25
N ASN A 10 -0.27 0.91 61.91
CA ASN A 10 0.43 2.06 61.35
C ASN A 10 0.57 3.19 62.40
N ARG A 11 1.68 3.93 62.37
CA ARG A 11 1.87 5.14 63.19
C ARG A 11 0.81 6.21 62.85
N GLY A 12 0.38 6.99 63.84
CA GLY A 12 -0.64 8.03 63.65
C GLY A 12 -0.21 9.12 62.66
N GLY A 13 -1.15 9.62 61.85
CA GLY A 13 -0.92 10.69 60.87
C GLY A 13 -0.52 10.24 59.45
N ARG A 14 -0.58 8.94 59.13
CA ARG A 14 -0.25 8.42 57.78
C ARG A 14 -1.46 8.44 56.85
N HIS A 15 -1.23 8.84 55.59
CA HIS A 15 -2.26 8.83 54.53
C HIS A 15 -2.42 7.47 53.84
N PHE A 16 -1.37 6.63 53.86
CA PHE A 16 -1.36 5.30 53.25
C PHE A 16 -0.81 4.24 54.21
N CYS A 17 -1.27 3.01 54.07
CA CYS A 17 -0.74 1.87 54.81
C CYS A 17 0.70 1.55 54.37
N ALA A 18 1.59 1.38 55.34
CA ALA A 18 3.00 1.04 55.13
C ALA A 18 3.21 -0.30 54.40
N GLU A 19 2.30 -1.24 54.60
CA GLU A 19 2.45 -2.64 54.16
C GLU A 19 1.79 -2.89 52.80
N CYS A 20 0.55 -2.45 52.61
CA CYS A 20 -0.24 -2.76 51.41
C CYS A 20 -0.53 -1.55 50.50
N GLY A 21 -0.05 -0.36 50.86
CA GLY A 21 -0.27 0.88 50.08
C GLY A 21 -1.71 1.37 50.04
N ALA A 22 -2.65 0.75 50.76
CA ALA A 22 -4.05 1.18 50.77
C ALA A 22 -4.18 2.59 51.41
N PRO A 23 -4.89 3.52 50.78
CA PRO A 23 -5.15 4.84 51.35
C PRO A 23 -6.10 4.72 52.56
N PHE A 24 -5.88 5.53 53.58
CA PHE A 24 -6.79 5.60 54.74
C PHE A 24 -8.00 6.51 54.49
N ALA A 25 -7.89 7.43 53.53
CA ALA A 25 -8.97 8.30 53.08
C ALA A 25 -8.91 8.48 51.56
N LEU A 26 -10.07 8.54 50.91
CA LEU A 26 -10.24 8.76 49.48
C LEU A 26 -10.84 10.15 49.25
N SER A 27 -10.12 11.04 48.57
CA SER A 27 -10.68 12.32 48.14
C SER A 27 -11.60 12.12 46.95
N CYS A 28 -12.81 12.69 47.00
CA CYS A 28 -13.74 12.63 45.89
C CYS A 28 -13.19 13.41 44.69
N PRO A 29 -13.12 12.81 43.49
CA PRO A 29 -12.62 13.49 42.29
C PRO A 29 -13.53 14.63 41.82
N SER A 30 -14.80 14.64 42.23
CA SER A 30 -15.77 15.65 41.80
C SER A 30 -15.88 16.84 42.74
N CYS A 31 -15.79 16.65 44.06
CA CYS A 31 -16.01 17.72 45.04
C CYS A 31 -14.88 17.89 46.07
N GLY A 32 -13.85 17.02 46.03
CA GLY A 32 -12.71 17.09 46.95
C GLY A 32 -12.98 16.63 48.39
N ALA A 33 -14.21 16.25 48.75
CA ALA A 33 -14.54 15.76 50.08
C ALA A 33 -13.75 14.49 50.43
N SER A 34 -13.29 14.38 51.68
CA SER A 34 -12.60 13.20 52.22
C SER A 34 -13.62 12.12 52.57
N ASN A 35 -13.43 10.91 52.05
CA ASN A 35 -14.30 9.75 52.25
C ASN A 35 -13.50 8.62 52.90
N GLU A 36 -14.16 7.80 53.71
CA GLU A 36 -13.52 6.68 54.39
C GLU A 36 -13.21 5.53 53.43
N PHE A 37 -12.19 4.74 53.76
CA PHE A 37 -11.82 3.58 52.97
C PHE A 37 -12.96 2.54 52.96
N GLY A 38 -13.52 2.27 51.77
CA GLY A 38 -14.61 1.31 51.56
C GLY A 38 -15.94 1.96 51.14
N GLU A 39 -16.05 3.29 51.23
CA GLU A 39 -17.23 4.02 50.74
C GLU A 39 -17.31 3.94 49.20
N LYS A 40 -18.44 3.42 48.69
CA LYS A 40 -18.67 3.27 47.24
C LYS A 40 -19.13 4.57 46.56
N PHE A 41 -19.64 5.51 47.35
CA PHE A 41 -20.15 6.81 46.93
C PHE A 41 -19.65 7.89 47.89
N CYS A 42 -19.48 9.09 47.38
CA CYS A 42 -19.03 10.22 48.18
C CYS A 42 -20.13 10.72 49.12
N GLY A 43 -19.85 10.82 50.41
CA GLY A 43 -20.78 11.33 51.41
C GLY A 43 -21.16 12.81 51.24
N GLY A 44 -20.37 13.60 50.50
CA GLY A 44 -20.62 15.02 50.26
C GLY A 44 -21.41 15.35 48.99
N CYS A 45 -21.31 14.54 47.93
CA CYS A 45 -21.95 14.84 46.64
C CYS A 45 -22.60 13.64 45.93
N GLY A 46 -22.50 12.43 46.49
CA GLY A 46 -23.07 11.20 45.91
C GLY A 46 -22.27 10.59 44.75
N THR A 47 -21.17 11.21 44.30
CA THR A 47 -20.35 10.69 43.19
C THR A 47 -19.72 9.33 43.53
N SER A 48 -19.78 8.36 42.60
CA SER A 48 -19.18 7.03 42.81
C SER A 48 -17.66 7.12 42.93
N LEU A 49 -17.10 6.46 43.95
CA LEU A 49 -15.66 6.44 44.27
C LEU A 49 -14.96 5.14 43.84
N THR A 50 -15.75 4.13 43.44
CA THR A 50 -15.22 2.93 42.78
C THR A 50 -14.84 3.26 41.35
N PRO A 51 -13.61 2.91 40.89
CA PRO A 51 -13.30 3.00 39.47
C PRO A 51 -14.32 2.11 38.76
N ALA A 52 -15.13 2.71 37.89
CA ALA A 52 -15.98 1.95 37.00
C ALA A 52 -15.08 0.94 36.32
N ALA A 53 -15.29 -0.35 36.60
CA ALA A 53 -14.74 -1.41 35.77
C ALA A 53 -15.08 -0.98 34.34
N GLN A 54 -14.06 -0.63 33.55
CA GLN A 54 -14.23 -0.31 32.15
C GLN A 54 -15.04 -1.46 31.59
N LYS A 55 -16.33 -1.21 31.29
CA LYS A 55 -17.08 -2.11 30.42
C LYS A 55 -16.18 -2.19 29.19
N LYS A 56 -15.60 -3.36 28.93
CA LYS A 56 -14.97 -3.63 27.65
C LYS A 56 -16.02 -3.29 26.62
N GLU A 57 -15.90 -2.12 25.99
CA GLU A 57 -16.74 -1.79 24.87
C GLU A 57 -16.55 -2.92 23.85
N PRO A 58 -17.64 -3.40 23.22
CA PRO A 58 -17.50 -4.38 22.15
C PRO A 58 -16.49 -3.83 21.14
N ARG A 59 -15.45 -4.63 20.84
CA ARG A 59 -14.21 -4.24 20.13
C ARG A 59 -14.41 -3.52 18.78
N PHE A 60 -15.63 -3.52 18.24
CA PHE A 60 -15.96 -3.07 16.88
C PHE A 60 -17.03 -1.97 16.81
N ASN A 61 -17.45 -1.35 17.92
CA ASN A 61 -18.55 -0.37 17.89
C ASN A 61 -18.17 1.03 17.39
N SER A 62 -16.89 1.41 17.42
CA SER A 62 -16.41 2.72 16.95
C SER A 62 -15.28 2.55 15.93
N PRO A 63 -15.29 3.28 14.80
CA PRO A 63 -14.21 3.20 13.81
C PRO A 63 -12.81 3.45 14.38
N ARG A 64 -12.73 4.30 15.41
CA ARG A 64 -11.48 4.63 16.10
C ARG A 64 -10.86 3.45 16.85
N SER A 65 -11.63 2.42 17.22
CA SER A 65 -11.09 1.29 18.00
C SER A 65 -10.24 0.33 17.17
N TYR A 66 -10.39 0.31 15.85
CA TYR A 66 -9.69 -0.61 14.94
C TYR A 66 -8.82 0.07 13.87
N ILE A 67 -8.89 1.39 13.71
CA ILE A 67 -8.04 2.14 12.76
C ILE A 67 -6.61 2.26 13.31
N PRO A 68 -5.55 1.87 12.57
CA PRO A 68 -4.17 2.09 12.97
C PRO A 68 -3.82 3.57 13.19
N LYS A 69 -2.92 3.86 14.13
CA LYS A 69 -2.54 5.24 14.51
C LYS A 69 -2.10 6.11 13.32
N TYR A 70 -1.26 5.57 12.44
CA TYR A 70 -0.77 6.29 11.26
C TYR A 70 -1.91 6.72 10.31
N LEU A 71 -2.95 5.90 10.19
CA LEU A 71 -4.11 6.20 9.38
C LEU A 71 -4.99 7.22 10.10
N ALA A 72 -5.22 7.06 11.41
CA ALA A 72 -5.95 8.02 12.22
C ALA A 72 -5.37 9.44 12.14
N GLU A 73 -4.04 9.58 12.15
CA GLU A 73 -3.35 10.87 11.96
C GLU A 73 -3.63 11.47 10.58
N LYS A 74 -3.49 10.69 9.49
CA LYS A 74 -3.84 11.14 8.12
C LYS A 74 -5.30 11.58 8.02
N ILE A 75 -6.22 10.84 8.66
CA ILE A 75 -7.64 11.15 8.71
C ILE A 75 -7.87 12.49 9.39
N LEU A 76 -7.23 12.75 10.53
CA LEU A 76 -7.36 14.01 11.28
C LEU A 76 -6.88 15.21 10.46
N VAL A 77 -5.79 15.07 9.70
CA VAL A 77 -5.28 16.12 8.80
C VAL A 77 -6.26 16.39 7.64
N SER A 78 -6.90 15.35 7.10
CA SER A 78 -7.89 15.47 6.03
C SER A 78 -9.28 15.95 6.51
N ARG A 79 -9.53 15.99 7.82
CA ARG A 79 -10.87 16.22 8.41
C ARG A 79 -11.43 17.61 8.16
N SER A 80 -10.58 18.63 8.05
CA SER A 80 -10.98 20.01 7.76
C SER A 80 -11.45 20.22 6.32
N ALA A 81 -11.21 19.26 5.42
CA ALA A 81 -11.56 19.32 3.99
C ALA A 81 -12.75 18.40 3.60
N LEU A 82 -13.49 17.84 4.57
CA LEU A 82 -14.43 16.73 4.32
C LEU A 82 -15.94 17.07 4.43
N GLU A 83 -16.32 18.34 4.55
CA GLU A 83 -17.74 18.72 4.58
C GLU A 83 -18.29 18.97 3.16
N GLY A 84 -19.11 18.04 2.65
CA GLY A 84 -19.96 18.26 1.47
C GLY A 84 -19.30 18.03 0.10
N GLU A 85 -18.09 17.46 0.05
CA GLU A 85 -17.39 17.17 -1.19
C GLU A 85 -17.90 15.89 -1.88
N ARG A 86 -18.09 15.96 -3.20
CA ARG A 86 -18.28 14.77 -4.05
C ARG A 86 -16.91 14.14 -4.31
N LYS A 87 -16.74 12.88 -3.92
CA LYS A 87 -15.50 12.12 -4.17
C LYS A 87 -15.80 10.84 -4.93
N GLN A 88 -14.90 10.51 -5.85
CA GLN A 88 -14.84 9.17 -6.43
C GLN A 88 -14.18 8.26 -5.41
N ILE A 89 -14.88 7.20 -5.01
CA ILE A 89 -14.36 6.21 -4.07
C ILE A 89 -14.58 4.80 -4.59
N THR A 90 -13.87 3.84 -4.00
CA THR A 90 -14.20 2.42 -4.15
C THR A 90 -14.69 1.88 -2.82
N VAL A 91 -15.84 1.21 -2.85
CA VAL A 91 -16.42 0.49 -1.72
C VAL A 91 -16.09 -0.99 -1.87
N LEU A 92 -15.65 -1.59 -0.78
CA LEU A 92 -15.40 -3.02 -0.64
C LEU A 92 -16.38 -3.58 0.39
N PHE A 93 -17.12 -4.61 -0.01
CA PHE A 93 -17.93 -5.42 0.90
C PHE A 93 -17.31 -6.81 0.99
N ALA A 94 -17.15 -7.33 2.19
CA ALA A 94 -16.72 -8.71 2.40
C ALA A 94 -17.58 -9.38 3.46
N ASP A 95 -18.04 -10.60 3.19
CA ASP A 95 -18.86 -11.40 4.13
C ASP A 95 -18.41 -12.86 4.18
N LEU A 96 -18.77 -13.56 5.25
CA LEU A 96 -18.55 -15.00 5.35
C LEU A 96 -19.59 -15.74 4.50
N LYS A 97 -19.13 -16.65 3.65
CA LYS A 97 -20.02 -17.53 2.90
C LYS A 97 -20.63 -18.57 3.85
N GLY A 98 -21.96 -18.64 3.89
CA GLY A 98 -22.68 -19.63 4.70
C GLY A 98 -22.60 -19.37 6.20
N SER A 99 -22.41 -18.12 6.62
CA SER A 99 -22.31 -17.74 8.05
C SER A 99 -23.51 -18.21 8.87
N MET A 100 -24.73 -18.13 8.34
CA MET A 100 -25.92 -18.60 9.05
C MET A 100 -25.82 -20.09 9.41
N GLU A 101 -25.37 -20.94 8.49
CA GLU A 101 -25.20 -22.39 8.74
C GLU A 101 -24.01 -22.65 9.68
N LEU A 102 -22.95 -21.86 9.55
CA LEU A 102 -21.74 -22.00 10.38
C LEU A 102 -21.98 -21.64 11.86
N LEU A 103 -22.95 -20.76 12.13
CA LEU A 103 -23.21 -20.14 13.42
C LEU A 103 -24.54 -20.59 14.07
N ALA A 104 -25.45 -21.22 13.31
CA ALA A 104 -26.79 -21.59 13.80
C ALA A 104 -26.79 -22.46 15.05
N ASP A 105 -25.86 -23.41 15.15
CA ASP A 105 -25.79 -24.40 16.24
C ASP A 105 -24.71 -24.10 17.29
N ARG A 106 -24.15 -22.87 17.29
CA ARG A 106 -23.05 -22.47 18.18
C ARG A 106 -23.50 -21.49 19.25
N ASP A 107 -22.87 -21.58 20.42
CA ASP A 107 -23.00 -20.54 21.43
C ASP A 107 -22.45 -19.20 20.87
N PRO A 108 -23.07 -18.04 21.17
CA PRO A 108 -22.57 -16.73 20.79
C PRO A 108 -21.08 -16.47 21.11
N GLU A 109 -20.54 -17.06 22.17
CA GLU A 109 -19.11 -16.98 22.48
C GLU A 109 -18.25 -17.79 21.50
N GLU A 110 -18.65 -19.01 21.17
CA GLU A 110 -17.96 -19.86 20.19
C GLU A 110 -18.06 -19.28 18.76
N ALA A 111 -19.21 -18.72 18.43
CA ALA A 111 -19.44 -17.97 17.19
C ALA A 111 -18.45 -16.79 17.06
N ARG A 112 -18.26 -16.01 18.14
CA ARG A 112 -17.28 -14.92 18.17
C ARG A 112 -15.84 -15.40 18.05
N GLN A 113 -15.48 -16.49 18.72
CA GLN A 113 -14.13 -17.05 18.62
C GLN A 113 -13.77 -17.45 17.18
N LEU A 114 -14.76 -17.81 16.37
CA LEU A 114 -14.58 -18.13 14.96
C LEU A 114 -14.62 -16.89 14.05
N LEU A 115 -15.51 -15.93 14.34
CA LEU A 115 -15.69 -14.72 13.51
C LEU A 115 -14.62 -13.66 13.72
N ASP A 116 -14.24 -13.37 14.97
CA ASP A 116 -13.30 -12.29 15.30
C ASP A 116 -11.96 -12.44 14.56
N PRO A 117 -11.33 -13.63 14.47
CA PRO A 117 -10.09 -13.79 13.72
C PRO A 117 -10.24 -13.58 12.21
N VAL A 118 -11.42 -13.86 11.66
CA VAL A 118 -11.69 -13.65 10.24
C VAL A 118 -11.90 -12.16 9.97
N LEU A 119 -12.73 -11.48 10.78
CA LEU A 119 -12.93 -10.04 10.71
C LEU A 119 -11.62 -9.26 10.88
N GLN A 120 -10.76 -9.66 11.83
CA GLN A 120 -9.44 -9.04 12.02
C GLN A 120 -8.58 -9.12 10.76
N ARG A 121 -8.48 -10.31 10.13
CA ARG A 121 -7.72 -10.47 8.88
C ARG A 121 -8.30 -9.66 7.74
N MET A 122 -9.64 -9.55 7.65
CA MET A 122 -10.27 -8.67 6.67
C MET A 122 -9.90 -7.20 6.90
N MET A 123 -9.95 -6.73 8.15
CA MET A 123 -9.58 -5.36 8.51
C MET A 123 -8.10 -5.09 8.27
N GLU A 124 -7.21 -6.02 8.61
CA GLU A 124 -5.77 -5.92 8.35
C GLU A 124 -5.48 -5.77 6.87
N ALA A 125 -6.11 -6.58 6.01
CA ALA A 125 -5.97 -6.47 4.56
C ALA A 125 -6.46 -5.10 4.06
N VAL A 126 -7.60 -4.59 4.55
CA VAL A 126 -8.10 -3.26 4.17
C VAL A 126 -7.11 -2.15 4.59
N HIS A 127 -6.68 -2.15 5.85
CA HIS A 127 -5.77 -1.13 6.37
C HIS A 127 -4.39 -1.17 5.70
N ARG A 128 -3.90 -2.35 5.31
CA ARG A 128 -2.63 -2.52 4.59
C ARG A 128 -2.58 -1.71 3.30
N TYR A 129 -3.69 -1.61 2.59
CA TYR A 129 -3.82 -0.81 1.36
C TYR A 129 -4.41 0.59 1.63
N GLU A 130 -4.33 1.06 2.87
CA GLU A 130 -4.85 2.33 3.40
C GLU A 130 -6.35 2.55 3.18
N GLY A 131 -7.11 1.46 3.05
CA GLY A 131 -8.57 1.53 3.11
C GLY A 131 -9.05 1.82 4.53
N THR A 132 -10.24 2.41 4.66
CA THR A 132 -10.87 2.68 5.95
C THR A 132 -12.10 1.81 6.11
N VAL A 133 -12.14 1.00 7.17
CA VAL A 133 -13.34 0.20 7.49
C VAL A 133 -14.40 1.14 8.07
N ASN A 134 -15.46 1.37 7.32
CA ASN A 134 -16.55 2.27 7.72
C ASN A 134 -17.50 1.58 8.71
N GLN A 135 -17.81 0.30 8.48
CA GLN A 135 -18.75 -0.45 9.32
C GLN A 135 -18.44 -1.95 9.33
N VAL A 136 -18.68 -2.58 10.49
CA VAL A 136 -18.72 -4.05 10.64
C VAL A 136 -20.20 -4.49 10.67
N MET A 137 -20.55 -5.45 9.81
CA MET A 137 -21.91 -5.92 9.57
C MET A 137 -22.06 -7.38 10.02
N GLY A 138 -21.96 -7.63 11.32
CA GLY A 138 -22.08 -8.99 11.87
C GLY A 138 -20.91 -9.89 11.48
N ASP A 139 -21.06 -10.63 10.37
CA ASP A 139 -20.10 -11.58 9.80
C ASP A 139 -19.27 -10.99 8.63
N GLY A 140 -19.48 -9.71 8.32
CA GLY A 140 -18.80 -9.00 7.24
C GLY A 140 -18.32 -7.60 7.59
N ILE A 141 -17.64 -6.98 6.64
CA ILE A 141 -17.17 -5.59 6.73
C ILE A 141 -17.53 -4.79 5.48
N MET A 142 -17.72 -3.49 5.67
CA MET A 142 -17.79 -2.48 4.61
C MET A 142 -16.61 -1.52 4.77
N ALA A 143 -15.78 -1.44 3.73
CA ALA A 143 -14.60 -0.60 3.67
C ALA A 143 -14.65 0.37 2.50
N LEU A 144 -14.01 1.53 2.69
CA LEU A 144 -13.95 2.61 1.71
C LEU A 144 -12.48 2.88 1.36
N PHE A 145 -12.22 3.08 0.08
CA PHE A 145 -10.93 3.48 -0.48
C PHE A 145 -11.11 4.81 -1.22
N GLY A 146 -10.21 5.77 -0.98
CA GLY A 146 -10.32 7.13 -1.53
C GLY A 146 -11.10 8.09 -0.62
N ALA A 147 -11.61 7.62 0.51
CA ALA A 147 -12.15 8.45 1.59
C ALA A 147 -11.93 7.77 2.96
N PRO A 148 -11.74 8.54 4.04
CA PRO A 148 -11.47 9.98 4.11
C PRO A 148 -10.15 10.41 3.44
N VAL A 149 -9.17 9.50 3.36
CA VAL A 149 -7.90 9.77 2.69
C VAL A 149 -8.09 9.61 1.19
N ALA A 150 -7.86 10.69 0.45
CA ALA A 150 -7.95 10.68 -1.00
C ALA A 150 -6.76 9.91 -1.61
N HIS A 151 -7.08 8.94 -2.48
CA HIS A 151 -6.10 8.13 -3.19
C HIS A 151 -6.48 8.10 -4.68
N GLU A 152 -5.54 8.45 -5.56
CA GLU A 152 -5.74 8.40 -7.03
C GLU A 152 -5.95 6.96 -7.54
N ASP A 153 -5.39 5.98 -6.83
CA ASP A 153 -5.41 4.55 -7.13
C ASP A 153 -6.35 3.76 -6.22
N HIS A 154 -7.40 4.41 -5.69
CA HIS A 154 -8.37 3.82 -4.77
C HIS A 154 -8.97 2.49 -5.27
N ALA A 155 -9.24 2.37 -6.58
CA ALA A 155 -9.77 1.15 -7.18
C ALA A 155 -8.77 0.00 -7.19
N VAL A 156 -7.51 0.28 -7.53
CA VAL A 156 -6.41 -0.70 -7.54
C VAL A 156 -6.16 -1.22 -6.13
N ARG A 157 -6.06 -0.31 -5.16
CA ARG A 157 -5.90 -0.64 -3.73
C ARG A 157 -7.02 -1.53 -3.20
N ALA A 158 -8.27 -1.24 -3.56
CA ALA A 158 -9.40 -2.06 -3.15
C ALA A 158 -9.35 -3.48 -3.74
N CYS A 159 -8.93 -3.62 -5.00
CA CYS A 159 -8.71 -4.93 -5.62
C CYS A 159 -7.59 -5.72 -4.93
N TYR A 160 -6.45 -5.08 -4.64
CA TYR A 160 -5.37 -5.76 -3.94
C TYR A 160 -5.74 -6.12 -2.50
N ALA A 161 -6.48 -5.26 -1.80
CA ALA A 161 -7.04 -5.60 -0.50
C ALA A 161 -7.97 -6.81 -0.58
N ALA A 162 -8.82 -6.90 -1.61
CA ALA A 162 -9.70 -8.05 -1.84
C ALA A 162 -8.90 -9.35 -2.08
N LEU A 163 -7.84 -9.30 -2.89
CA LEU A 163 -6.97 -10.45 -3.17
C LEU A 163 -6.19 -10.89 -1.93
N ASP A 164 -5.56 -9.95 -1.21
CA ASP A 164 -4.81 -10.24 0.01
C ASP A 164 -5.74 -10.79 1.12
N MET A 165 -6.95 -10.21 1.24
CA MET A 165 -7.98 -10.70 2.14
C MET A 165 -8.37 -12.15 1.83
N GLN A 166 -8.62 -12.48 0.56
CA GLN A 166 -8.91 -13.86 0.14
C GLN A 166 -7.74 -14.80 0.41
N ALA A 167 -6.50 -14.38 0.17
CA ALA A 167 -5.31 -15.20 0.41
C ALA A 167 -5.09 -15.44 1.92
N ALA A 168 -5.22 -14.40 2.74
CA ALA A 168 -5.10 -14.48 4.20
C ALA A 168 -6.14 -15.42 4.80
N ILE A 169 -7.38 -15.36 4.31
CA ILE A 169 -8.46 -16.24 4.80
C ILE A 169 -8.32 -17.65 4.26
N ARG A 170 -7.82 -17.86 3.03
CA ARG A 170 -7.49 -19.21 2.54
C ARG A 170 -6.47 -19.91 3.45
N ARG A 171 -5.39 -19.22 3.82
CA ARG A 171 -4.38 -19.76 4.77
C ARG A 171 -5.01 -20.10 6.13
N TYR A 172 -5.79 -19.17 6.68
CA TYR A 172 -6.49 -19.42 7.95
C TYR A 172 -7.51 -20.56 7.86
N ALA A 173 -8.23 -20.69 6.74
CA ALA A 173 -9.19 -21.74 6.51
C ALA A 173 -8.53 -23.13 6.45
N GLU A 174 -7.29 -23.23 5.96
CA GLU A 174 -6.53 -24.49 5.99
C GLU A 174 -6.21 -24.92 7.43
N ASP A 175 -5.78 -23.98 8.27
CA ASP A 175 -5.50 -24.23 9.69
C ASP A 175 -6.78 -24.62 10.44
N VAL A 176 -7.85 -23.86 10.27
CA VAL A 176 -9.16 -24.14 10.89
C VAL A 176 -9.72 -25.48 10.41
N ARG A 177 -9.55 -25.82 9.14
CA ARG A 177 -9.98 -27.12 8.62
C ARG A 177 -9.21 -28.27 9.26
N ARG A 178 -7.89 -28.10 9.50
CA ARG A 178 -7.07 -29.13 10.16
C ARG A 178 -7.46 -29.33 11.63
N VAL A 179 -7.76 -28.25 12.34
CA VAL A 179 -8.04 -28.30 13.79
C VAL A 179 -9.52 -28.61 14.08
N HIS A 180 -10.44 -28.02 13.33
CA HIS A 180 -11.88 -28.03 13.63
C HIS A 180 -12.73 -28.71 12.54
N GLY A 181 -12.16 -29.08 11.39
CA GLY A 181 -12.92 -29.70 10.29
C GLY A 181 -13.83 -28.74 9.52
N ILE A 182 -13.77 -27.44 9.81
CA ILE A 182 -14.69 -26.42 9.26
C ILE A 182 -14.08 -25.78 8.01
N LYS A 183 -14.90 -25.55 6.99
CA LYS A 183 -14.51 -24.82 5.79
C LYS A 183 -14.93 -23.35 5.91
N VAL A 184 -13.97 -22.45 6.11
CA VAL A 184 -14.22 -21.01 6.10
C VAL A 184 -13.98 -20.46 4.69
N GLN A 185 -14.94 -19.71 4.16
CA GLN A 185 -14.81 -19.00 2.89
C GLN A 185 -15.43 -17.61 3.03
N ILE A 186 -14.90 -16.65 2.29
CA ILE A 186 -15.49 -15.31 2.18
C ILE A 186 -15.89 -15.00 0.75
N ARG A 187 -16.80 -14.05 0.60
CA ARG A 187 -17.07 -13.39 -0.68
C ARG A 187 -16.68 -11.93 -0.55
N VAL A 188 -16.15 -11.37 -1.63
CA VAL A 188 -15.77 -9.96 -1.69
C VAL A 188 -16.40 -9.33 -2.93
N GLY A 189 -17.08 -8.22 -2.74
CA GLY A 189 -17.67 -7.39 -3.78
C GLY A 189 -17.02 -6.01 -3.77
N LEU A 190 -16.78 -5.46 -4.97
CA LEU A 190 -16.14 -4.17 -5.14
C LEU A 190 -16.99 -3.30 -6.07
N ASN A 191 -17.05 -2.01 -5.77
CA ASN A 191 -17.76 -1.04 -6.62
C ASN A 191 -17.12 0.36 -6.54
N SER A 192 -16.94 1.04 -7.68
CA SER A 192 -16.45 2.42 -7.72
C SER A 192 -17.58 3.38 -8.12
N GLY A 193 -17.73 4.49 -7.39
CA GLY A 193 -18.74 5.50 -7.70
C GLY A 193 -18.57 6.80 -6.94
N GLU A 194 -19.38 7.80 -7.29
CA GLU A 194 -19.43 9.08 -6.58
C GLU A 194 -20.19 8.96 -5.28
N VAL A 195 -19.60 9.52 -4.23
CA VAL A 195 -20.24 9.64 -2.93
C VAL A 195 -20.11 11.06 -2.42
N VAL A 196 -21.12 11.48 -1.68
CA VAL A 196 -21.06 12.71 -0.88
C VAL A 196 -20.59 12.30 0.50
N VAL A 197 -19.45 12.83 0.94
CA VAL A 197 -18.96 12.60 2.29
C VAL A 197 -19.52 13.67 3.21
N GLN A 198 -20.20 13.26 4.27
CA GLN A 198 -20.69 14.14 5.34
C GLN A 198 -20.19 13.62 6.69
N ALA A 199 -19.54 14.48 7.47
CA ALA A 199 -19.13 14.15 8.83
C ALA A 199 -20.30 14.41 9.80
N ILE A 200 -20.81 13.38 10.47
CA ILE A 200 -21.84 13.53 11.51
C ILE A 200 -21.20 13.31 12.89
N GLY A 201 -20.84 14.39 13.57
CA GLY A 201 -20.33 14.37 14.95
C GLY A 201 -18.86 13.98 15.13
N SER A 202 -18.50 13.43 16.29
CA SER A 202 -17.12 13.00 16.61
C SER A 202 -16.71 11.69 15.96
N ASP A 203 -17.68 10.88 15.54
CA ASP A 203 -17.48 9.60 14.88
C ASP A 203 -17.47 9.78 13.36
N LEU A 204 -16.45 9.22 12.71
CA LEU A 204 -16.23 9.30 11.27
C LEU A 204 -17.14 8.29 10.53
N ARG A 205 -18.45 8.33 10.80
CA ARG A 205 -19.41 7.53 10.03
C ARG A 205 -19.73 8.26 8.73
N MET A 206 -19.40 7.64 7.60
CA MET A 206 -19.72 8.16 6.28
C MET A 206 -20.99 7.49 5.76
N ASP A 207 -21.98 8.30 5.43
CA ASP A 207 -23.20 7.83 4.76
C ASP A 207 -22.91 7.65 3.27
N TYR A 208 -22.79 6.39 2.84
CA TYR A 208 -22.75 6.06 1.42
C TYR A 208 -24.13 6.24 0.82
N THR A 209 -24.36 7.35 0.14
CA THR A 209 -25.51 7.50 -0.75
C THR A 209 -25.01 7.36 -2.18
N ALA A 210 -25.34 6.25 -2.84
CA ALA A 210 -25.10 6.09 -4.28
C ALA A 210 -25.99 7.08 -5.03
N VAL A 211 -25.46 8.27 -5.31
CA VAL A 211 -26.15 9.29 -6.11
C VAL A 211 -25.49 9.32 -7.48
N GLY A 212 -26.05 8.61 -8.46
CA GLY A 212 -25.60 8.68 -9.85
C GLY A 212 -26.12 7.54 -10.72
N GLN A 213 -26.33 7.80 -12.01
CA GLN A 213 -26.76 6.81 -13.00
C GLN A 213 -25.78 5.61 -13.02
N THR A 214 -26.34 4.47 -12.61
CA THR A 214 -25.67 3.27 -12.08
C THR A 214 -25.31 2.23 -13.15
N THR A 215 -25.48 2.54 -14.44
CA THR A 215 -25.44 1.54 -15.52
C THR A 215 -24.04 1.15 -15.99
N HIS A 216 -22.98 1.90 -15.65
CA HIS A 216 -21.59 1.62 -16.09
C HIS A 216 -20.58 1.50 -14.93
N LEU A 217 -21.02 1.13 -13.73
CA LEU A 217 -20.18 1.14 -12.52
C LEU A 217 -19.02 0.13 -12.55
N ALA A 218 -19.27 -1.11 -13.01
CA ALA A 218 -18.25 -2.15 -13.05
C ALA A 218 -17.19 -1.91 -14.14
N ALA A 219 -17.62 -1.50 -15.34
CA ALA A 219 -16.72 -1.13 -16.43
C ALA A 219 -15.82 0.04 -16.04
N ARG A 220 -16.34 1.00 -15.27
CA ARG A 220 -15.57 2.13 -14.74
C ARG A 220 -14.50 1.66 -13.76
N MET A 221 -14.84 0.76 -12.85
CA MET A 221 -13.86 0.20 -11.91
C MET A 221 -12.76 -0.59 -12.64
N VAL A 222 -13.12 -1.41 -13.62
CA VAL A 222 -12.16 -2.15 -14.45
C VAL A 222 -11.24 -1.19 -15.21
N GLY A 223 -11.77 -0.09 -15.76
CA GLY A 223 -10.96 0.95 -16.40
C GLY A 223 -10.02 1.68 -15.44
N LEU A 224 -10.43 1.90 -14.18
CA LEU A 224 -9.57 2.52 -13.15
C LEU A 224 -8.44 1.60 -12.69
N ALA A 225 -8.65 0.27 -12.73
CA ALA A 225 -7.68 -0.72 -12.30
C ALA A 225 -6.97 -1.43 -13.47
N GLU A 226 -7.16 -0.97 -14.70
CA GLU A 226 -6.67 -1.62 -15.90
C GLU A 226 -5.13 -1.83 -15.87
N GLY A 227 -4.68 -3.04 -16.20
CA GLY A 227 -3.26 -3.43 -16.19
C GLY A 227 -2.78 -3.94 -14.83
N TYR A 228 -3.30 -3.38 -13.74
CA TYR A 228 -2.93 -3.76 -12.37
C TYR A 228 -3.63 -5.04 -11.88
N ILE A 229 -4.71 -5.42 -12.53
CA ILE A 229 -5.54 -6.58 -12.16
C ILE A 229 -5.89 -7.41 -13.40
N ASP A 230 -6.03 -8.72 -13.17
CA ASP A 230 -6.60 -9.64 -14.15
C ASP A 230 -8.07 -9.87 -13.80
N VAL A 231 -8.96 -9.60 -14.75
CA VAL A 231 -10.40 -9.75 -14.59
C VAL A 231 -11.00 -10.60 -15.70
N LYS A 232 -12.02 -11.39 -15.36
CA LYS A 232 -12.80 -12.17 -16.31
C LYS A 232 -14.22 -11.63 -16.38
N PRO A 233 -14.75 -11.28 -17.57
CA PRO A 233 -16.15 -10.91 -17.70
C PRO A 233 -17.03 -12.12 -17.39
N THR A 234 -18.00 -11.96 -16.50
CA THR A 234 -19.02 -12.98 -16.21
C THR A 234 -20.34 -12.70 -16.95
N GLY A 235 -20.44 -11.53 -17.58
CA GLY A 235 -21.62 -11.06 -18.30
C GLY A 235 -22.58 -10.25 -17.41
N PRO A 236 -23.70 -9.80 -18.01
CA PRO A 236 -24.66 -8.93 -17.35
C PRO A 236 -25.50 -9.70 -16.31
N VAL A 237 -25.60 -9.14 -15.11
CA VAL A 237 -26.36 -9.72 -13.98
C VAL A 237 -27.47 -8.74 -13.55
N PRO A 238 -28.72 -9.20 -13.38
CA PRO A 238 -29.79 -8.36 -12.84
C PRO A 238 -29.54 -8.05 -11.36
N VAL A 239 -29.48 -6.76 -11.01
CA VAL A 239 -29.28 -6.29 -9.64
C VAL A 239 -30.58 -5.67 -9.14
N LYS A 240 -31.02 -6.10 -7.95
CA LYS A 240 -32.26 -5.59 -7.34
C LYS A 240 -32.15 -4.07 -7.13
N GLY A 241 -33.11 -3.33 -7.68
CA GLY A 241 -33.15 -1.87 -7.60
C GLY A 241 -32.56 -1.14 -8.81
N LEU A 242 -32.05 -1.87 -9.81
CA LEU A 242 -31.63 -1.32 -11.10
C LEU A 242 -32.51 -1.86 -12.22
N GLU A 243 -32.89 -0.99 -13.16
CA GLU A 243 -33.75 -1.36 -14.29
C GLU A 243 -33.00 -2.15 -15.37
N ALA A 244 -31.73 -1.84 -15.59
CA ALA A 244 -30.87 -2.54 -16.53
C ALA A 244 -29.92 -3.51 -15.80
N PRO A 245 -29.61 -4.68 -16.38
CA PRO A 245 -28.61 -5.58 -15.81
C PRO A 245 -27.22 -4.94 -15.88
N VAL A 246 -26.39 -5.21 -14.89
CA VAL A 246 -25.05 -4.61 -14.75
C VAL A 246 -24.01 -5.63 -15.17
N GLU A 247 -23.04 -5.21 -15.98
CA GLU A 247 -21.88 -6.05 -16.31
C GLU A 247 -21.10 -6.41 -15.05
N VAL A 248 -20.78 -7.69 -14.88
CA VAL A 248 -20.01 -8.17 -13.73
C VAL A 248 -18.69 -8.77 -14.21
N TYR A 249 -17.64 -8.54 -13.41
CA TYR A 249 -16.31 -9.06 -13.64
C TYR A 249 -15.84 -9.82 -12.40
N GLU A 250 -15.24 -10.99 -12.62
CA GLU A 250 -14.54 -11.75 -11.60
C GLU A 250 -13.08 -11.30 -11.53
N LEU A 251 -12.63 -10.88 -10.35
CA LEU A 251 -11.23 -10.56 -10.09
C LEU A 251 -10.43 -11.86 -9.92
N ILE A 252 -9.55 -12.15 -10.88
CA ILE A 252 -8.78 -13.39 -10.94
C ILE A 252 -7.47 -13.26 -10.14
N GLY A 253 -6.81 -12.12 -10.26
CA GLY A 253 -5.49 -11.91 -9.68
C GLY A 253 -4.95 -10.50 -9.87
N ALA A 254 -3.74 -10.29 -9.37
CA ALA A 254 -2.95 -9.12 -9.71
C ALA A 254 -2.48 -9.25 -11.16
N GLY A 255 -2.61 -8.18 -11.94
CA GLY A 255 -2.19 -8.16 -13.33
C GLY A 255 -0.67 -8.12 -13.44
N SER A 256 -0.15 -8.63 -14.55
CA SER A 256 1.30 -8.67 -14.81
C SER A 256 1.89 -7.30 -15.18
N GLN A 257 1.04 -6.31 -15.47
CA GLN A 257 1.46 -5.01 -16.01
C GLN A 257 1.65 -4.00 -14.87
N ARG A 258 2.88 -3.46 -14.79
CA ARG A 258 3.34 -2.65 -13.65
C ARG A 258 2.87 -1.20 -13.68
N SER A 259 2.28 -0.74 -14.80
CA SER A 259 1.75 0.62 -14.93
C SER A 259 0.59 0.69 -15.92
N ARG A 260 -0.33 1.65 -15.73
CA ARG A 260 -1.43 1.97 -16.67
C ARG A 260 -0.93 2.17 -18.09
N LEU A 261 0.27 2.74 -18.22
CA LEU A 261 0.87 3.03 -19.51
C LEU A 261 1.24 1.75 -20.26
N HIS A 262 1.74 0.71 -19.59
CA HIS A 262 2.04 -0.57 -20.25
C HIS A 262 0.76 -1.27 -20.74
N ALA A 263 -0.34 -1.17 -19.99
CA ALA A 263 -1.64 -1.66 -20.45
C ALA A 263 -2.16 -0.87 -21.66
N ALA A 264 -2.07 0.47 -21.63
CA ALA A 264 -2.40 1.31 -22.77
C ALA A 264 -1.50 1.02 -23.98
N ALA A 265 -0.22 0.71 -23.76
CA ALA A 265 0.74 0.41 -24.81
C ALA A 265 0.34 -0.81 -25.65
N ALA A 266 -0.27 -1.81 -25.03
CA ALA A 266 -0.78 -2.99 -25.74
C ALA A 266 -1.91 -2.66 -26.73
N ARG A 267 -2.61 -1.52 -26.56
CA ARG A 267 -3.70 -1.06 -27.45
C ARG A 267 -3.23 -0.04 -28.50
N GLY A 268 -1.96 0.33 -28.49
CA GLY A 268 -1.42 1.42 -29.30
C GLY A 268 -1.47 2.75 -28.55
N LEU A 269 -0.32 3.40 -28.41
CA LEU A 269 -0.21 4.71 -27.77
C LEU A 269 -0.46 5.82 -28.77
N THR A 270 -1.00 6.93 -28.29
CA THR A 270 -1.08 8.16 -29.07
C THR A 270 0.30 8.67 -29.47
N ARG A 271 0.35 9.48 -30.52
CA ARG A 271 1.58 10.15 -30.95
C ARG A 271 2.19 10.92 -29.79
N PHE A 272 3.49 10.74 -29.58
CA PHE A 272 4.23 11.53 -28.60
C PHE A 272 4.54 12.90 -29.20
N VAL A 273 4.10 13.98 -28.54
CA VAL A 273 4.16 15.36 -29.06
C VAL A 273 4.86 16.29 -28.08
N ALA A 274 5.54 17.31 -28.62
CA ALA A 274 6.10 18.47 -27.92
C ALA A 274 7.01 18.15 -26.70
N ARG A 275 7.92 17.20 -26.88
CA ARG A 275 8.92 16.78 -25.85
C ARG A 275 10.30 16.49 -26.44
N ASP A 276 10.62 17.10 -27.58
CA ASP A 276 11.85 16.83 -28.31
C ASP A 276 13.09 17.24 -27.51
N VAL A 277 13.02 18.35 -26.78
CA VAL A 277 14.13 18.85 -25.95
C VAL A 277 14.44 17.86 -24.82
N GLU A 278 13.41 17.42 -24.09
CA GLU A 278 13.59 16.47 -22.98
C GLU A 278 14.05 15.10 -23.48
N LEU A 279 13.56 14.65 -24.64
CA LEU A 279 14.04 13.44 -25.30
C LEU A 279 15.50 13.55 -25.72
N ASP A 280 15.93 14.69 -26.28
CA ASP A 280 17.31 14.90 -26.68
C ASP A 280 18.28 14.93 -25.49
N GLN A 281 17.86 15.51 -24.37
CA GLN A 281 18.63 15.46 -23.12
C GLN A 281 18.77 14.02 -22.59
N LEU A 282 17.70 13.22 -22.64
CA LEU A 282 17.77 11.79 -22.29
C LEU A 282 18.68 11.00 -23.25
N ARG A 283 18.61 11.29 -24.55
CA ARG A 283 19.48 10.67 -25.56
C ARG A 283 20.96 11.01 -25.33
N GLN A 284 21.26 12.25 -24.96
CA GLN A 284 22.62 12.66 -24.61
C GLN A 284 23.11 11.92 -23.36
N ALA A 285 22.29 11.83 -22.32
CA ALA A 285 22.64 11.12 -21.09
C ALA A 285 22.88 9.62 -21.34
N LEU A 286 22.06 8.98 -22.18
CA LEU A 286 22.29 7.60 -22.64
C LEU A 286 23.64 7.46 -23.34
N GLY A 287 24.00 8.39 -24.22
CA GLY A 287 25.29 8.39 -24.92
C GLY A 287 26.49 8.46 -23.96
N LEU A 288 26.42 9.36 -22.98
CA LEU A 288 27.45 9.51 -21.94
C LEU A 288 27.59 8.24 -21.09
N ALA A 289 26.47 7.70 -20.61
CA ALA A 289 26.46 6.47 -19.83
C ALA A 289 26.99 5.28 -20.64
N ALA A 290 26.60 5.11 -21.90
CA ALA A 290 27.16 4.04 -22.75
C ALA A 290 28.69 4.10 -22.86
N ALA A 291 29.26 5.32 -22.87
CA ALA A 291 30.69 5.60 -22.91
C ALA A 291 31.40 5.49 -21.54
N GLY A 292 30.70 5.05 -20.49
CA GLY A 292 31.27 4.87 -19.14
C GLY A 292 31.22 6.12 -18.24
N HIS A 293 30.54 7.18 -18.69
CA HIS A 293 30.29 8.38 -17.89
C HIS A 293 28.87 8.29 -17.34
N GLY A 294 28.70 7.51 -16.27
CA GLY A 294 27.38 7.25 -15.72
C GLY A 294 26.62 8.53 -15.40
N GLN A 295 25.29 8.47 -15.55
CA GLN A 295 24.42 9.63 -15.44
C GLN A 295 23.25 9.34 -14.50
N VAL A 296 22.74 10.38 -13.86
CA VAL A 296 21.47 10.38 -13.14
C VAL A 296 20.57 11.41 -13.80
N VAL A 297 19.40 10.98 -14.26
CA VAL A 297 18.41 11.87 -14.88
C VAL A 297 17.11 11.78 -14.10
N ALA A 298 16.59 12.93 -13.68
CA ALA A 298 15.34 13.04 -12.94
C ALA A 298 14.25 13.72 -13.77
N VAL A 299 13.13 13.05 -13.98
CA VAL A 299 11.94 13.59 -14.64
C VAL A 299 10.95 14.07 -13.58
N VAL A 300 10.76 15.38 -13.49
CA VAL A 300 9.97 16.04 -12.45
C VAL A 300 8.75 16.70 -13.07
N GLY A 301 7.57 16.51 -12.51
CA GLY A 301 6.37 17.18 -12.99
C GLY A 301 5.11 16.75 -12.26
N GLU A 302 4.03 17.49 -12.48
CA GLU A 302 2.72 17.23 -11.88
C GLU A 302 2.14 15.87 -12.30
N PRO A 303 1.14 15.34 -11.56
CA PRO A 303 0.42 14.14 -11.99
C PRO A 303 -0.18 14.31 -13.40
N GLY A 304 -0.08 13.26 -14.22
CA GLY A 304 -0.69 13.26 -15.57
C GLY A 304 0.07 14.01 -16.68
N VAL A 305 1.15 14.76 -16.39
CA VAL A 305 1.89 15.54 -17.43
C VAL A 305 2.69 14.71 -18.44
N GLY A 306 2.70 13.38 -18.31
CA GLY A 306 3.37 12.47 -19.24
C GLY A 306 4.75 11.95 -18.81
N LYS A 307 5.10 12.01 -17.51
CA LYS A 307 6.38 11.48 -16.99
C LYS A 307 6.65 10.04 -17.42
N SER A 308 5.73 9.12 -17.13
CA SER A 308 5.87 7.71 -17.52
C SER A 308 5.87 7.53 -19.05
N ARG A 309 5.15 8.39 -19.80
CA ARG A 309 5.16 8.36 -21.28
C ARG A 309 6.56 8.68 -21.82
N LEU A 310 7.22 9.68 -21.27
CA LEU A 310 8.60 10.03 -21.64
C LEU A 310 9.58 8.88 -21.32
N VAL A 311 9.45 8.27 -20.12
CA VAL A 311 10.26 7.10 -19.73
C VAL A 311 10.03 5.92 -20.69
N TRP A 312 8.78 5.67 -21.07
CA TRP A 312 8.43 4.62 -22.04
C TRP A 312 9.09 4.86 -23.40
N GLU A 313 9.03 6.09 -23.91
CA GLU A 313 9.60 6.45 -25.22
C GLU A 313 11.10 6.21 -25.27
N VAL A 314 11.81 6.50 -24.17
CA VAL A 314 13.25 6.24 -24.08
C VAL A 314 13.54 4.75 -23.96
N THR A 315 12.85 4.04 -23.06
CA THR A 315 13.10 2.61 -22.80
C THR A 315 12.79 1.72 -24.00
N HIS A 316 11.80 2.09 -24.82
CA HIS A 316 11.39 1.35 -26.03
C HIS A 316 12.00 1.89 -27.33
N SER A 317 12.93 2.85 -27.24
CA SER A 317 13.61 3.39 -28.41
C SER A 317 14.66 2.42 -28.97
N HIS A 318 15.03 2.59 -30.24
CA HIS A 318 16.16 1.87 -30.83
C HIS A 318 17.51 2.17 -30.16
N ARG A 319 17.61 3.26 -29.38
CA ARG A 319 18.86 3.68 -28.71
C ARG A 319 19.18 2.83 -27.48
N THR A 320 18.16 2.23 -26.86
CA THR A 320 18.31 1.28 -25.75
C THR A 320 18.44 -0.15 -26.25
N HIS A 321 18.53 -0.38 -27.56
CA HIS A 321 18.79 -1.71 -28.10
C HIS A 321 20.17 -2.20 -27.64
N GLY A 322 20.21 -3.38 -27.00
CA GLY A 322 21.42 -3.92 -26.38
C GLY A 322 21.76 -3.37 -25.00
N TRP A 323 20.90 -2.54 -24.41
CA TRP A 323 20.97 -2.19 -22.99
C TRP A 323 20.23 -3.24 -22.16
N MET A 324 20.74 -3.51 -20.96
CA MET A 324 19.93 -4.11 -19.91
C MET A 324 19.04 -3.02 -19.31
N ILE A 325 17.73 -3.25 -19.24
CA ILE A 325 16.78 -2.32 -18.62
C ILE A 325 16.22 -3.00 -17.37
N ALA A 326 16.41 -2.37 -16.22
CA ALA A 326 15.89 -2.82 -14.94
C ALA A 326 14.93 -1.76 -14.39
N GLN A 327 13.66 -2.10 -14.23
CA GLN A 327 12.62 -1.15 -13.82
C GLN A 327 12.07 -1.49 -12.44
N ALA A 328 12.03 -0.48 -11.58
CA ALA A 328 11.38 -0.44 -10.29
C ALA A 328 10.27 0.62 -10.34
N SER A 329 9.08 0.27 -9.85
CA SER A 329 7.97 1.22 -9.74
C SER A 329 7.50 1.25 -8.30
N SER A 330 7.43 2.46 -7.73
CA SER A 330 6.91 2.63 -6.38
C SER A 330 5.40 2.71 -6.43
N VAL A 331 4.74 1.97 -5.53
CA VAL A 331 3.29 2.00 -5.38
C VAL A 331 2.93 2.76 -4.13
N SER A 332 1.83 3.50 -4.19
CA SER A 332 1.42 4.43 -3.13
C SER A 332 1.16 3.75 -1.76
N TYR A 333 0.79 2.47 -1.76
CA TYR A 333 0.62 1.61 -0.56
C TYR A 333 1.90 0.82 -0.20
N GLY A 334 2.96 0.95 -1.00
CA GLY A 334 4.20 0.19 -0.87
C GLY A 334 5.15 0.69 0.21
N LYS A 335 4.96 1.93 0.70
CA LYS A 335 5.87 2.58 1.68
C LYS A 335 6.15 1.78 2.95
N ALA A 336 5.21 0.93 3.36
CA ALA A 336 5.34 0.11 4.57
C ALA A 336 6.05 -1.24 4.32
N THR A 337 6.27 -1.62 3.06
CA THR A 337 6.95 -2.87 2.68
C THR A 337 8.37 -2.52 2.23
N PRO A 338 9.40 -2.82 3.05
CA PRO A 338 10.79 -2.55 2.70
C PRO A 338 11.17 -3.15 1.34
N PHE A 339 11.92 -2.40 0.54
CA PHE A 339 12.48 -2.85 -0.74
C PHE A 339 11.45 -3.31 -1.79
N LEU A 340 10.16 -3.03 -1.65
CA LEU A 340 9.14 -3.52 -2.58
C LEU A 340 9.46 -3.20 -4.06
N PRO A 341 9.82 -1.96 -4.44
CA PRO A 341 10.19 -1.65 -5.83
C PRO A 341 11.43 -2.43 -6.30
N VAL A 342 12.37 -2.69 -5.40
CA VAL A 342 13.61 -3.43 -5.69
C VAL A 342 13.34 -4.91 -5.86
N ILE A 343 12.45 -5.51 -5.05
CA ILE A 343 12.01 -6.90 -5.20
C ILE A 343 11.44 -7.10 -6.60
N ASP A 344 10.59 -6.18 -7.06
CA ASP A 344 10.00 -6.26 -8.40
C ASP A 344 11.04 -6.07 -9.52
N LEU A 345 12.01 -5.17 -9.32
CA LEU A 345 13.16 -5.03 -10.21
C LEU A 345 13.95 -6.34 -10.30
N LEU A 346 14.26 -6.96 -9.17
CA LEU A 346 14.99 -8.24 -9.12
C LEU A 346 14.21 -9.37 -9.78
N LYS A 347 12.88 -9.47 -9.54
CA LYS A 347 12.04 -10.45 -10.22
C LYS A 347 12.11 -10.29 -11.74
N GLY A 348 12.05 -9.06 -12.24
CA GLY A 348 12.22 -8.78 -13.67
C GLY A 348 13.61 -9.15 -14.19
N TYR A 349 14.65 -8.75 -13.46
CA TYR A 349 16.04 -9.03 -13.79
C TYR A 349 16.34 -10.54 -13.83
N PHE A 350 15.92 -11.31 -12.82
CA PHE A 350 16.11 -12.76 -12.74
C PHE A 350 15.08 -13.57 -13.53
N LYS A 351 14.10 -12.91 -14.17
CA LYS A 351 13.00 -13.55 -14.90
C LYS A 351 12.20 -14.53 -14.02
N VAL A 352 11.95 -14.12 -12.78
CA VAL A 352 11.09 -14.82 -11.82
C VAL A 352 9.63 -14.59 -12.20
N GLN A 353 8.88 -15.67 -12.30
CA GLN A 353 7.45 -15.71 -12.59
C GLN A 353 6.68 -16.04 -11.30
N GLU A 354 5.42 -15.61 -11.21
CA GLU A 354 4.60 -15.87 -10.00
C GLU A 354 4.38 -17.35 -9.69
N ARG A 355 4.44 -18.20 -10.72
CA ARG A 355 4.29 -19.66 -10.61
C ARG A 355 5.59 -20.39 -10.26
N ASP A 356 6.71 -19.69 -10.21
CA ASP A 356 7.99 -20.33 -9.86
C ASP A 356 7.98 -20.70 -8.38
N ASP A 357 8.40 -21.92 -8.07
CA ASP A 357 8.64 -22.33 -6.70
C ASP A 357 10.01 -21.82 -6.20
N GLN A 358 10.26 -21.92 -4.89
CA GLN A 358 11.50 -21.45 -4.27
C GLN A 358 12.76 -22.08 -4.88
N ARG A 359 12.69 -23.33 -5.36
CA ARG A 359 13.81 -24.03 -5.97
C ARG A 359 14.14 -23.44 -7.34
N VAL A 360 13.13 -23.22 -8.18
CA VAL A 360 13.28 -22.58 -9.50
C VAL A 360 13.79 -21.15 -9.35
N ILE A 361 13.30 -20.39 -8.37
CA ILE A 361 13.80 -19.03 -8.08
C ILE A 361 15.28 -19.10 -7.70
N CYS A 362 15.65 -20.00 -6.79
CA CYS A 362 17.05 -20.19 -6.37
C CYS A 362 17.96 -20.51 -7.56
N GLU A 363 17.59 -21.49 -8.40
CA GLU A 363 18.34 -21.86 -9.60
C GLU A 363 18.54 -20.68 -10.56
N LYS A 364 17.51 -19.86 -10.79
CA LYS A 364 17.58 -18.66 -11.64
C LYS A 364 18.52 -17.60 -11.06
N VAL A 365 18.40 -17.32 -9.76
CA VAL A 365 19.21 -16.30 -9.08
C VAL A 365 20.67 -16.73 -9.05
N VAL A 366 20.96 -17.93 -8.55
CA VAL A 366 22.33 -18.47 -8.46
C VAL A 366 22.97 -18.56 -9.84
N GLY A 367 22.26 -19.14 -10.81
CA GLY A 367 22.77 -19.29 -12.17
C GLY A 367 23.13 -17.96 -12.82
N LYS A 368 22.26 -16.94 -12.69
CA LYS A 368 22.49 -15.62 -13.28
C LYS A 368 23.61 -14.85 -12.58
N VAL A 369 23.65 -14.85 -11.25
CA VAL A 369 24.67 -14.15 -10.46
C VAL A 369 26.06 -14.72 -10.74
N LEU A 370 26.21 -16.05 -10.73
CA LEU A 370 27.51 -16.69 -10.98
C LEU A 370 27.96 -16.58 -12.44
N ALA A 371 27.02 -16.52 -13.38
CA ALA A 371 27.32 -16.23 -14.78
C ALA A 371 27.79 -14.78 -15.00
N LEU A 372 27.29 -13.84 -14.18
CA LEU A 372 27.72 -12.45 -14.22
C LEU A 372 29.11 -12.26 -13.62
N ASP A 373 29.33 -12.74 -12.40
CA ASP A 373 30.62 -12.75 -11.73
C ASP A 373 30.63 -13.68 -10.51
N ARG A 374 31.60 -14.60 -10.43
CA ARG A 374 31.80 -15.47 -9.27
C ARG A 374 32.09 -14.70 -7.98
N ALA A 375 32.66 -13.49 -8.06
CA ALA A 375 32.90 -12.67 -6.88
C ALA A 375 31.60 -12.23 -6.17
N LEU A 376 30.44 -12.36 -6.83
CA LEU A 376 29.14 -12.05 -6.26
C LEU A 376 28.50 -13.22 -5.50
N GLU A 377 29.15 -14.38 -5.44
CA GLU A 377 28.63 -15.57 -4.73
C GLU A 377 28.28 -15.27 -3.26
N ALA A 378 29.13 -14.50 -2.57
CA ALA A 378 28.91 -14.07 -1.19
C ALA A 378 27.65 -13.19 -0.98
N MET A 379 27.05 -12.68 -2.06
CA MET A 379 25.86 -11.83 -2.03
C MET A 379 24.56 -12.63 -2.21
N LEU A 380 24.65 -13.91 -2.60
CA LEU A 380 23.49 -14.77 -2.85
C LEU A 380 22.53 -14.88 -1.66
N PRO A 381 23.00 -15.04 -0.40
CA PRO A 381 22.08 -15.14 0.74
C PRO A 381 21.17 -13.92 0.90
N ALA A 382 21.72 -12.72 0.65
CA ALA A 382 20.98 -11.47 0.72
C ALA A 382 19.91 -11.37 -0.38
N LEU A 383 20.27 -11.70 -1.63
CA LEU A 383 19.37 -11.65 -2.77
C LEU A 383 18.24 -12.69 -2.67
N LEU A 384 18.55 -13.90 -2.21
CA LEU A 384 17.57 -14.96 -2.01
C LEU A 384 16.59 -14.61 -0.89
N THR A 385 17.10 -14.13 0.26
CA THR A 385 16.26 -13.71 1.38
C THR A 385 15.31 -12.59 0.97
N LEU A 386 15.77 -11.65 0.14
CA LEU A 386 14.95 -10.54 -0.37
C LEU A 386 13.84 -11.02 -1.33
N LEU A 387 14.02 -12.17 -1.98
CA LEU A 387 13.03 -12.79 -2.88
C LEU A 387 12.18 -13.85 -2.18
N ASP A 388 12.10 -13.84 -0.84
CA ASP A 388 11.39 -14.81 -0.01
C ASP A 388 11.84 -16.27 -0.23
N VAL A 389 13.11 -16.48 -0.60
CA VAL A 389 13.76 -17.79 -0.68
C VAL A 389 14.71 -17.97 0.50
N PRO A 390 14.56 -19.04 1.31
CA PRO A 390 15.48 -19.30 2.41
C PRO A 390 16.91 -19.45 1.91
N ALA A 391 17.84 -18.70 2.50
CA ALA A 391 19.26 -18.87 2.26
C ALA A 391 19.83 -19.94 3.21
N ASP A 392 20.31 -21.05 2.64
CA ASP A 392 21.08 -22.08 3.36
C ASP A 392 22.54 -21.61 3.56
N ASP A 393 22.71 -20.53 4.31
CA ASP A 393 24.01 -19.96 4.66
C ASP A 393 24.10 -19.70 6.17
N PRO A 394 24.96 -20.46 6.91
CA PRO A 394 25.10 -20.30 8.35
C PRO A 394 25.60 -18.92 8.77
N GLU A 395 26.50 -18.30 8.01
CA GLU A 395 27.01 -16.97 8.35
C GLU A 395 25.89 -15.95 8.27
N TRP A 396 25.10 -15.98 7.20
CA TRP A 396 23.93 -15.12 7.01
C TRP A 396 22.91 -15.25 8.15
N GLN A 397 22.65 -16.47 8.59
CA GLN A 397 21.72 -16.77 9.68
C GLN A 397 22.22 -16.26 11.04
N THR A 398 23.53 -16.13 11.24
CA THR A 398 24.10 -15.57 12.49
C THR A 398 24.15 -14.04 12.54
N LEU A 399 23.98 -13.35 11.40
CA LEU A 399 24.05 -11.89 11.36
C LEU A 399 22.90 -11.23 12.10
N ASP A 400 23.21 -10.13 12.79
CA ASP A 400 22.22 -9.26 13.39
C ASP A 400 21.42 -8.49 12.31
N PRO A 401 20.18 -8.06 12.58
CA PRO A 401 19.34 -7.38 11.60
C PRO A 401 19.99 -6.18 10.89
N PRO A 402 20.74 -5.28 11.56
CA PRO A 402 21.43 -4.18 10.90
C PRO A 402 22.54 -4.64 9.94
N GLN A 403 23.23 -5.73 10.28
CA GLN A 403 24.29 -6.29 9.43
C GLN A 403 23.69 -6.95 8.18
N ARG A 404 22.59 -7.69 8.34
CA ARG A 404 21.85 -8.25 7.19
C ARG A 404 21.37 -7.15 6.26
N HIS A 405 20.79 -6.09 6.83
CA HIS A 405 20.32 -4.93 6.09
C HIS A 405 21.45 -4.28 5.28
N GLN A 406 22.59 -3.98 5.91
CA GLN A 406 23.75 -3.42 5.21
C GLN A 406 24.26 -4.35 4.11
N ARG A 407 24.36 -5.67 4.36
CA ARG A 407 24.77 -6.64 3.34
C ARG A 407 23.78 -6.72 2.18
N THR A 408 22.48 -6.54 2.42
CA THR A 408 21.46 -6.46 1.36
C THR A 408 21.68 -5.24 0.47
N LEU A 409 21.89 -4.06 1.07
CA LEU A 409 22.19 -2.84 0.29
C LEU A 409 23.47 -3.01 -0.54
N ASP A 410 24.52 -3.57 0.05
CA ASP A 410 25.78 -3.82 -0.64
C ASP A 410 25.63 -4.84 -1.78
N ALA A 411 24.86 -5.92 -1.57
CA ALA A 411 24.57 -6.93 -2.57
C ALA A 411 23.87 -6.34 -3.80
N LEU A 412 22.81 -5.56 -3.56
CA LEU A 412 22.02 -4.91 -4.60
C LEU A 412 22.88 -3.93 -5.41
N LYS A 413 23.63 -3.07 -4.72
CA LYS A 413 24.53 -2.10 -5.34
C LYS A 413 25.60 -2.79 -6.19
N ARG A 414 26.27 -3.82 -5.65
CA ARG A 414 27.32 -4.55 -6.37
C ARG A 414 26.77 -5.28 -7.59
N LEU A 415 25.57 -5.85 -7.50
CA LEU A 415 24.90 -6.50 -8.63
C LEU A 415 24.72 -5.51 -9.80
N LEU A 416 24.12 -4.34 -9.53
CA LEU A 416 23.87 -3.31 -10.56
C LEU A 416 25.17 -2.74 -11.14
N LEU A 417 26.16 -2.44 -10.28
CA LEU A 417 27.45 -1.94 -10.71
C LEU A 417 28.19 -2.97 -11.57
N ARG A 418 28.16 -4.26 -11.20
CA ARG A 418 28.81 -5.31 -11.97
C ARG A 418 28.10 -5.55 -13.31
N GLU A 419 26.78 -5.52 -13.34
CA GLU A 419 26.01 -5.59 -14.58
C GLU A 419 26.40 -4.45 -15.53
N SER A 420 26.56 -3.22 -15.01
CA SER A 420 27.00 -2.05 -15.81
C SER A 420 28.40 -2.20 -16.41
N GLN A 421 29.25 -3.07 -15.86
CA GLN A 421 30.58 -3.35 -16.42
C GLN A 421 30.51 -4.32 -17.61
N VAL A 422 29.51 -5.21 -17.62
CA VAL A 422 29.30 -6.19 -18.70
C VAL A 422 28.57 -5.53 -19.88
N GLN A 423 27.52 -4.75 -19.62
CA GLN A 423 26.72 -4.09 -20.64
C GLN A 423 26.18 -2.74 -20.14
N PRO A 424 25.82 -1.80 -21.03
CA PRO A 424 25.10 -0.59 -20.62
C PRO A 424 23.83 -0.95 -19.85
N LEU A 425 23.66 -0.35 -18.68
CA LEU A 425 22.55 -0.61 -17.79
C LEU A 425 21.71 0.68 -17.63
N LEU A 426 20.42 0.56 -17.90
CA LEU A 426 19.42 1.58 -17.60
C LEU A 426 18.59 1.10 -16.41
N VAL A 427 18.77 1.74 -15.26
CA VAL A 427 17.93 1.48 -14.08
C VAL A 427 16.89 2.58 -13.97
N VAL A 428 15.61 2.19 -14.01
CA VAL A 428 14.48 3.12 -13.91
C VAL A 428 13.83 2.98 -12.54
N PHE A 429 13.68 4.08 -11.81
CA PHE A 429 12.84 4.15 -10.62
C PHE A 429 11.68 5.12 -10.85
N GLU A 430 10.46 4.58 -10.94
CA GLU A 430 9.25 5.40 -11.08
C GLU A 430 8.61 5.72 -9.72
N ASP A 431 8.00 6.89 -9.68
CA ASP A 431 7.20 7.45 -8.61
C ASP A 431 7.93 7.57 -7.26
N LEU A 432 9.11 8.22 -7.23
CA LEU A 432 9.92 8.30 -5.99
C LEU A 432 9.18 8.97 -4.81
N HIS A 433 8.18 9.81 -5.07
CA HIS A 433 7.31 10.36 -4.03
C HIS A 433 6.58 9.27 -3.21
N TRP A 434 6.54 8.03 -3.71
CA TRP A 434 6.02 6.83 -3.04
C TRP A 434 7.07 5.80 -2.62
N ILE A 435 8.36 6.10 -2.77
CA ILE A 435 9.46 5.18 -2.41
C ILE A 435 9.44 4.85 -0.91
N ASP A 436 9.86 3.62 -0.56
CA ASP A 436 10.14 3.24 0.82
C ASP A 436 11.56 3.65 1.24
N SER A 437 11.79 3.81 2.55
CA SER A 437 13.06 4.31 3.08
C SER A 437 14.26 3.43 2.73
N GLU A 438 14.05 2.12 2.57
CA GLU A 438 15.15 1.20 2.28
C GLU A 438 15.55 1.23 0.80
N THR A 439 14.57 1.34 -0.09
CA THR A 439 14.83 1.60 -1.52
C THR A 439 15.46 2.98 -1.73
N GLU A 440 15.05 4.00 -0.96
CA GLU A 440 15.67 5.32 -1.00
C GLU A 440 17.16 5.26 -0.59
N ALA A 441 17.48 4.57 0.50
CA ALA A 441 18.87 4.37 0.95
C ALA A 441 19.72 3.64 -0.09
N LEU A 442 19.16 2.64 -0.78
CA LEU A 442 19.82 1.97 -1.90
C LEU A 442 20.10 2.95 -3.05
N LEU A 443 19.10 3.73 -3.43
CA LEU A 443 19.20 4.68 -4.55
C LEU A 443 20.24 5.77 -4.25
N ASP A 444 20.22 6.34 -3.04
CA ASP A 444 21.25 7.26 -2.56
C ASP A 444 22.66 6.66 -2.67
N SER A 445 22.83 5.44 -2.15
CA SER A 445 24.11 4.73 -2.20
C SER A 445 24.55 4.40 -3.63
N LEU A 446 23.62 4.09 -4.53
CA LEU A 446 23.90 3.81 -5.93
C LEU A 446 24.36 5.08 -6.66
N VAL A 447 23.67 6.20 -6.48
CA VAL A 447 23.99 7.49 -7.10
C VAL A 447 25.42 7.93 -6.81
N GLU A 448 25.91 7.72 -5.59
CA GLU A 448 27.30 8.03 -5.21
C GLU A 448 28.36 7.22 -6.00
N SER A 449 27.98 6.13 -6.65
CA SER A 449 28.90 5.25 -7.39
C SER A 449 28.68 5.25 -8.91
N VAL A 450 27.82 6.14 -9.42
CA VAL A 450 27.51 6.29 -10.84
C VAL A 450 28.66 6.85 -11.73
N PRO A 451 29.48 7.84 -11.33
CA PRO A 451 30.27 8.70 -12.26
C PRO A 451 31.24 8.01 -13.24
N THR A 452 31.60 6.76 -13.02
CA THR A 452 32.58 6.00 -13.83
C THR A 452 32.05 4.66 -14.32
N THR A 453 30.72 4.53 -14.39
CA THR A 453 30.03 3.29 -14.74
C THR A 453 29.27 3.44 -16.05
N ARG A 454 28.92 2.32 -16.70
CA ARG A 454 28.01 2.36 -17.86
C ARG A 454 26.55 2.28 -17.42
N LEU A 455 26.20 3.11 -16.45
CA LEU A 455 24.90 3.13 -15.78
C LEU A 455 24.21 4.48 -16.02
N LEU A 456 22.98 4.43 -16.52
CA LEU A 456 22.04 5.53 -16.46
C LEU A 456 20.98 5.20 -15.40
N VAL A 457 20.90 6.02 -14.36
CA VAL A 457 19.80 5.98 -13.38
C VAL A 457 18.75 7.00 -13.81
N LEU A 458 17.60 6.53 -14.26
CA LEU A 458 16.47 7.37 -14.67
C LEU A 458 15.41 7.31 -13.57
N VAL A 459 15.10 8.44 -12.97
CA VAL A 459 14.09 8.54 -11.92
C VAL A 459 12.96 9.46 -12.33
N ASN A 460 11.76 9.25 -11.80
CA ASN A 460 10.68 10.24 -11.93
C ASN A 460 9.96 10.49 -10.59
N TYR A 461 9.53 11.73 -10.37
CA TYR A 461 8.86 12.13 -9.13
C TYR A 461 8.02 13.40 -9.28
N ARG A 462 7.20 13.69 -8.25
CA ARG A 462 6.44 14.93 -8.13
C ARG A 462 7.29 16.01 -7.43
N PRO A 463 7.08 17.31 -7.69
CA PRO A 463 7.95 18.38 -7.19
C PRO A 463 8.15 18.41 -5.67
N GLU A 464 7.28 17.78 -4.88
CA GLU A 464 7.37 17.76 -3.41
C GLU A 464 8.39 16.74 -2.89
N TYR A 465 8.91 15.85 -3.74
CA TYR A 465 9.93 14.88 -3.35
C TYR A 465 11.31 15.54 -3.24
N GLU A 466 11.95 15.41 -2.08
CA GLU A 466 13.27 15.96 -1.81
C GLU A 466 14.35 14.87 -1.88
N HIS A 467 15.50 15.21 -2.46
CA HIS A 467 16.66 14.32 -2.55
C HIS A 467 17.96 15.13 -2.51
N ARG A 468 19.10 14.46 -2.30
CA ARG A 468 20.40 15.13 -2.07
C ARG A 468 21.32 15.21 -3.30
N TRP A 469 20.88 14.72 -4.44
CA TRP A 469 21.71 14.58 -5.65
C TRP A 469 21.77 15.84 -6.52
N GLY A 470 20.98 16.88 -6.21
CA GLY A 470 20.85 18.07 -7.05
C GLY A 470 22.15 18.84 -7.33
N SER A 471 23.18 18.66 -6.49
CA SER A 471 24.49 19.31 -6.64
C SER A 471 25.53 18.47 -7.40
N LYS A 472 25.20 17.24 -7.80
CA LYS A 472 26.14 16.34 -8.49
C LYS A 472 26.32 16.78 -9.94
N THR A 473 27.55 16.72 -10.45
CA THR A 473 27.88 17.14 -11.85
C THR A 473 27.33 16.21 -12.93
N TYR A 474 26.93 14.99 -12.54
CA TYR A 474 26.37 13.93 -13.38
C TYR A 474 24.85 13.77 -13.15
N TYR A 475 24.22 14.75 -12.50
CA TYR A 475 22.78 14.82 -12.29
C TYR A 475 22.16 15.84 -13.24
N THR A 476 21.09 15.44 -13.94
CA THR A 476 20.30 16.31 -14.82
C THR A 476 18.83 16.25 -14.43
N GLN A 477 18.19 17.39 -14.26
CA GLN A 477 16.77 17.49 -13.96
C GLN A 477 15.98 17.96 -15.18
N LEU A 478 14.96 17.18 -15.55
CA LEU A 478 14.03 17.44 -16.64
C LEU A 478 12.68 17.81 -16.03
N ARG A 479 12.32 19.09 -16.07
CA ARG A 479 11.02 19.56 -15.59
C ARG A 479 10.00 19.49 -16.72
N LEU A 480 8.95 18.70 -16.54
CA LEU A 480 7.85 18.59 -17.47
C LEU A 480 6.72 19.53 -17.05
N ASP A 481 6.55 20.60 -17.81
CA ASP A 481 5.40 21.49 -17.70
C ASP A 481 4.20 20.95 -18.46
N PRO A 482 2.95 21.36 -18.18
CA PRO A 482 1.79 20.98 -18.98
C PRO A 482 1.99 21.23 -20.48
N LEU A 483 1.38 20.40 -21.32
CA LEU A 483 1.49 20.58 -22.78
C LEU A 483 0.97 21.96 -23.19
N PRO A 484 1.66 22.67 -24.10
CA PRO A 484 1.15 23.90 -24.69
C PRO A 484 -0.23 23.66 -25.34
N PRO A 485 -1.14 24.66 -25.36
CA PRO A 485 -2.49 24.50 -25.92
C PRO A 485 -2.53 23.90 -27.33
N GLU A 486 -1.58 24.29 -28.19
CA GLU A 486 -1.47 23.78 -29.56
C GLU A 486 -1.18 22.27 -29.60
N SER A 487 -0.25 21.80 -28.76
CA SER A 487 0.13 20.39 -28.67
C SER A 487 -0.91 19.55 -27.93
N ALA A 488 -1.60 20.14 -26.95
CA ALA A 488 -2.76 19.54 -26.32
C ALA A 488 -3.90 19.34 -27.33
N GLY A 489 -4.12 20.31 -28.22
CA GLY A 489 -5.07 20.20 -29.32
C GLY A 489 -4.72 19.07 -30.30
N GLU A 490 -3.44 18.92 -30.68
CA GLU A 490 -3.00 17.79 -31.51
C GLU A 490 -3.27 16.44 -30.83
N LEU A 491 -2.95 16.32 -29.55
CA LEU A 491 -3.21 15.10 -28.77
C LEU A 491 -4.71 14.79 -28.69
N LEU A 492 -5.56 15.81 -28.46
CA LEU A 492 -7.00 15.66 -28.37
C LEU A 492 -7.63 15.25 -29.70
N ARG A 493 -7.20 15.84 -30.83
CA ARG A 493 -7.67 15.42 -32.17
C ARG A 493 -7.35 13.95 -32.45
N VAL A 494 -6.15 13.49 -32.06
CA VAL A 494 -5.77 12.08 -32.22
C VAL A 494 -6.62 11.16 -31.33
N LEU A 495 -6.96 11.59 -30.12
CA LEU A 495 -7.76 10.79 -29.18
C LEU A 495 -9.25 10.75 -29.51
N LEU A 496 -9.81 11.88 -29.93
CA LEU A 496 -11.25 12.05 -30.16
C LEU A 496 -11.64 11.82 -31.62
N GLY A 497 -10.68 11.87 -32.55
CA GLY A 497 -10.93 11.83 -33.99
C GLY A 497 -11.43 13.17 -34.54
N ASP A 498 -11.72 13.20 -35.84
CA ASP A 498 -12.16 14.40 -36.57
C ASP A 498 -13.70 14.52 -36.64
N ASP A 499 -14.43 14.03 -35.63
CA ASP A 499 -15.89 14.07 -35.63
C ASP A 499 -16.40 15.51 -35.49
N ALA A 500 -17.25 15.95 -36.43
CA ALA A 500 -17.77 17.31 -36.51
C ALA A 500 -18.59 17.75 -35.29
N THR A 501 -19.00 16.82 -34.41
CA THR A 501 -19.71 17.11 -33.17
C THR A 501 -18.81 17.63 -32.04
N LEU A 502 -17.49 17.66 -32.24
CA LEU A 502 -16.50 18.05 -31.22
C LEU A 502 -16.10 19.55 -31.24
N GLU A 503 -16.71 20.39 -32.08
CA GLU A 503 -16.49 21.85 -32.07
C GLU A 503 -17.57 22.59 -31.24
N PRO A 504 -17.24 23.57 -30.36
CA PRO A 504 -15.92 24.02 -29.89
C PRO A 504 -15.73 23.70 -28.39
N LEU A 505 -14.88 22.72 -28.09
CA LEU A 505 -14.26 22.54 -26.76
C LEU A 505 -13.08 23.48 -26.56
#